data_AF-A0AA90QLK5-F1
#
_entry.id   AF-A0AA90QLK5-F1
#
_cell.length_a   1.000
_cell.length_b   1.000
_cell.length_c   1.000
_cell.angle_alpha   90.00
_cell.angle_beta   90.00
_cell.angle_gamma   90.00
#
_symmetry.space_group_name_H-M   'P 1'
#
loop_
_entity.id
_entity.type
_entity.pdbx_description
1 polymer ?
#
loop_
_entity_poly.entity_id
_entity_poly.type
_entity_poly.pdbx_seq_one_letter_code
_entity_poly.pdbx_strand_id
1 'polypeptide(L)'
;MKRLTLAAVSFSLVLLSGCASSPPPAPQFTELAVQSLPPPPADKAQVVFLEPINSVQGIVPVGLFEVNGATRTHLATTGSHTKVALNFTPGRHLLMAAQIGIKAHFMEINVEAGKRYYVLERFIYGNGFQLRPIRVNGSSDYSVNSTDFPSWNSVTRFVAMTPASVEIFEKHKESVSKTQAEGWRVWNEKSPQQRAELTLNPEDAVAH
;
A
#
# COMPACT_ATOMS: atom_id res chain seq x y z
N MET A 1 76.14 -42.38 -0.51
CA MET A 1 75.07 -42.43 -1.53
C MET A 1 73.76 -42.03 -0.87
N LYS A 2 73.16 -40.93 -1.35
CA LYS A 2 71.98 -40.24 -0.77
C LYS A 2 70.69 -41.01 -1.09
N ARG A 3 69.76 -41.10 -0.13
CA ARG A 3 68.33 -41.32 -0.40
C ARG A 3 67.53 -40.29 0.40
N LEU A 4 67.13 -39.21 -0.28
CA LEU A 4 66.14 -38.25 0.21
C LEU A 4 64.75 -38.89 0.03
N THR A 5 64.02 -39.06 1.11
CA THR A 5 62.60 -39.41 1.08
C THR A 5 61.80 -38.11 0.98
N LEU A 6 61.23 -37.83 -0.19
CA LEU A 6 60.44 -36.63 -0.45
C LEU A 6 59.03 -36.81 0.13
N ALA A 7 58.69 -36.01 1.14
CA ALA A 7 57.33 -35.89 1.66
C ALA A 7 56.49 -35.03 0.70
N ALA A 8 55.45 -35.62 0.10
CA ALA A 8 54.47 -34.90 -0.70
C ALA A 8 53.28 -34.53 0.20
N VAL A 9 53.30 -33.31 0.75
CA VAL A 9 52.13 -32.71 1.42
C VAL A 9 51.27 -32.09 0.33
N SER A 10 50.21 -32.79 -0.07
CA SER A 10 49.19 -32.27 -0.97
C SER A 10 48.36 -31.20 -0.26
N PHE A 11 48.64 -29.94 -0.56
CA PHE A 11 47.88 -28.79 -0.08
C PHE A 11 46.63 -28.64 -0.96
N SER A 12 45.51 -29.23 -0.52
CA SER A 12 44.21 -29.09 -1.16
C SER A 12 43.73 -27.64 -1.06
N LEU A 13 43.83 -26.91 -2.17
CA LEU A 13 43.32 -25.55 -2.32
C LEU A 13 41.78 -25.60 -2.31
N VAL A 14 41.17 -25.33 -1.15
CA VAL A 14 39.71 -25.13 -1.04
C VAL A 14 39.38 -23.80 -1.71
N LEU A 15 38.95 -23.88 -2.97
CA LEU A 15 38.32 -22.76 -3.67
C LEU A 15 37.00 -22.45 -2.97
N LEU A 16 37.01 -21.44 -2.09
CA LEU A 16 35.80 -20.77 -1.63
C LEU A 16 35.16 -20.09 -2.84
N SER A 17 34.36 -20.83 -3.60
CA SER A 17 33.39 -20.24 -4.52
C SER A 17 32.37 -19.48 -3.67
N GLY A 18 32.63 -18.19 -3.45
CA GLY A 18 31.71 -17.28 -2.82
C GLY A 18 30.38 -17.36 -3.56
N CYS A 19 29.34 -17.79 -2.86
CA CYS A 19 27.97 -17.63 -3.35
C CYS A 19 27.78 -16.13 -3.59
N ALA A 20 27.78 -15.71 -4.85
CA ALA A 20 27.35 -14.37 -5.23
C ALA A 20 25.90 -14.25 -4.76
N SER A 21 25.69 -13.62 -3.61
CA SER A 21 24.36 -13.27 -3.14
C SER A 21 23.76 -12.36 -4.20
N SER A 22 22.65 -12.79 -4.80
CA SER A 22 21.91 -11.98 -5.75
C SER A 22 21.66 -10.59 -5.17
N PRO A 23 21.73 -9.52 -5.99
CA PRO A 23 21.40 -8.18 -5.51
C PRO A 23 20.00 -8.17 -4.88
N PRO A 24 19.78 -7.35 -3.84
CA PRO A 24 18.48 -7.25 -3.21
C PRO A 24 17.43 -6.82 -4.26
N PRO A 25 16.17 -7.27 -4.11
CA PRO A 25 15.12 -6.89 -5.04
C PRO A 25 14.96 -5.37 -5.09
N ALA A 26 14.63 -4.84 -6.27
CA ALA A 26 14.39 -3.42 -6.45
C ALA A 26 13.22 -2.95 -5.57
N PRO A 27 13.30 -1.75 -4.98
CA PRO A 27 12.24 -1.23 -4.10
C PRO A 27 10.96 -0.95 -4.90
N GLN A 28 9.80 -1.23 -4.32
CA GLN A 28 8.49 -1.05 -4.96
C GLN A 28 7.99 0.40 -4.88
N PHE A 29 8.52 1.18 -3.95
CA PHE A 29 8.25 2.59 -3.81
C PHE A 29 9.53 3.32 -3.37
N THR A 30 9.57 4.62 -3.62
CA THR A 30 10.67 5.49 -3.20
C THR A 30 10.10 6.73 -2.56
N GLU A 31 10.76 7.22 -1.51
CA GLU A 31 10.37 8.45 -0.85
C GLU A 31 10.52 9.65 -1.80
N LEU A 32 9.52 10.53 -1.81
CA LEU A 32 9.57 11.79 -2.56
C LEU A 32 10.49 12.79 -1.86
N ALA A 33 11.27 13.55 -2.64
CA ALA A 33 12.06 14.65 -2.10
C ALA A 33 11.19 15.74 -1.47
N VAL A 34 10.00 15.98 -2.04
CA VAL A 34 9.02 16.95 -1.54
C VAL A 34 8.03 16.25 -0.63
N GLN A 35 8.03 16.64 0.65
CA GLN A 35 7.11 16.11 1.67
C GLN A 35 5.95 17.05 2.00
N SER A 36 5.89 18.22 1.35
CA SER A 36 4.75 19.14 1.46
C SER A 36 3.59 18.67 0.57
N LEU A 37 2.36 18.77 1.09
CA LEU A 37 1.15 18.42 0.36
C LEU A 37 0.52 19.69 -0.27
N PRO A 38 0.58 19.87 -1.60
CA PRO A 38 -0.02 21.03 -2.26
C PRO A 38 -1.55 21.04 -2.10
N PRO A 39 -2.22 22.20 -2.14
CA PRO A 39 -3.68 22.28 -2.05
C PRO A 39 -4.37 21.40 -3.11
N PRO A 40 -5.59 20.90 -2.84
CA PRO A 40 -6.33 20.11 -3.83
C PRO A 40 -6.53 20.90 -5.13
N PRO A 41 -6.33 20.28 -6.31
CA PRO A 41 -6.63 20.95 -7.58
C PRO A 41 -8.11 21.37 -7.65
N ALA A 42 -8.40 22.51 -8.26
CA ALA A 42 -9.77 23.05 -8.28
C ALA A 42 -10.78 22.17 -9.04
N ASP A 43 -10.31 21.33 -9.96
CA ASP A 43 -11.11 20.45 -10.82
C ASP A 43 -11.11 18.98 -10.36
N LYS A 44 -10.40 18.66 -9.27
CA LYS A 44 -10.21 17.28 -8.77
C LYS A 44 -10.37 17.21 -7.25
N ALA A 45 -10.71 16.03 -6.75
CA ALA A 45 -10.57 15.72 -5.34
C ALA A 45 -9.16 15.18 -5.06
N GLN A 46 -8.58 15.50 -3.90
CA GLN A 46 -7.33 14.90 -3.44
C GLN A 46 -7.60 13.97 -2.25
N VAL A 47 -7.26 12.69 -2.37
CA VAL A 47 -7.39 11.70 -1.30
C VAL A 47 -6.00 11.27 -0.85
N VAL A 48 -5.73 11.40 0.45
CA VAL A 48 -4.46 11.02 1.06
C VAL A 48 -4.62 9.67 1.76
N PHE A 49 -3.85 8.68 1.33
CA PHE A 49 -3.80 7.35 1.94
C PHE A 49 -2.63 7.28 2.91
N LEU A 50 -2.88 6.82 4.13
CA LEU A 50 -1.91 6.75 5.21
C LEU A 50 -1.71 5.29 5.63
N GLU A 51 -0.48 4.79 5.55
CA GLU A 51 -0.11 3.47 6.08
C GLU A 51 0.88 3.62 7.25
N PRO A 52 0.40 3.95 8.48
CA PRO A 52 1.28 4.28 9.60
C PRO A 52 1.84 3.04 10.33
N ILE A 53 1.61 1.83 9.82
CA ILE A 53 1.98 0.60 10.51
C ILE A 53 3.49 0.46 10.70
N ASN A 54 3.89 -0.14 11.82
CA ASN A 54 5.28 -0.47 12.12
C ASN A 54 5.84 -1.60 11.23
N SER A 55 7.13 -1.53 10.95
CA SER A 55 7.85 -2.22 9.87
C SER A 55 7.72 -3.74 9.77
N VAL A 56 7.53 -4.46 10.88
CA VAL A 56 7.43 -5.94 10.86
C VAL A 56 6.18 -6.42 10.09
N GLN A 57 5.14 -5.60 10.00
CA GLN A 57 3.86 -5.95 9.37
C GLN A 57 3.69 -5.37 7.95
N GLY A 58 4.56 -4.44 7.53
CA GLY A 58 4.54 -3.79 6.21
C GLY A 58 5.57 -4.33 5.20
N ILE A 59 6.05 -5.56 5.40
CA ILE A 59 7.07 -6.20 4.53
C ILE A 59 6.51 -6.49 3.13
N VAL A 60 5.19 -6.71 3.02
CA VAL A 60 4.52 -6.96 1.74
C VAL A 60 3.86 -5.66 1.28
N PRO A 61 4.19 -5.14 0.09
CA PRO A 61 3.62 -3.90 -0.42
C PRO A 61 2.11 -4.01 -0.55
N VAL A 62 1.44 -2.89 -0.28
CA VAL A 62 0.01 -2.73 -0.53
C VAL A 62 -0.16 -2.02 -1.86
N GLY A 63 -0.81 -2.68 -2.82
CA GLY A 63 -1.21 -2.05 -4.07
C GLY A 63 -2.57 -1.38 -3.89
N LEU A 64 -2.65 -0.10 -4.25
CA LEU A 64 -3.89 0.67 -4.31
C LEU A 64 -4.38 0.72 -5.75
N PHE A 65 -5.62 0.28 -5.97
CA PHE A 65 -6.21 0.17 -7.29
C PHE A 65 -7.53 0.91 -7.38
N GLU A 66 -7.81 1.51 -8.53
CA GLU A 66 -9.16 1.86 -8.95
C GLU A 66 -9.75 0.67 -9.71
N VAL A 67 -10.99 0.30 -9.41
CA VAL A 67 -11.66 -0.88 -9.99
C VAL A 67 -12.85 -0.44 -10.84
N ASN A 68 -12.87 -0.92 -12.08
CA ASN A 68 -13.95 -0.69 -13.04
C ASN A 68 -14.46 -2.04 -13.56
N GLY A 69 -15.37 -2.65 -12.80
CA GLY A 69 -15.85 -4.00 -13.05
C GLY A 69 -14.71 -5.03 -12.90
N ALA A 70 -14.34 -5.69 -14.00
CA ALA A 70 -13.27 -6.69 -14.01
C ALA A 70 -11.87 -6.07 -14.18
N THR A 71 -11.76 -4.81 -14.62
CA THR A 71 -10.47 -4.15 -14.82
C THR A 71 -10.06 -3.37 -13.58
N ARG A 72 -8.75 -3.19 -13.42
CA ARG A 72 -8.16 -2.41 -12.34
C ARG A 72 -7.01 -1.57 -12.86
N THR A 73 -6.88 -0.36 -12.34
CA THR A 73 -5.76 0.55 -12.59
C THR A 73 -4.91 0.62 -11.34
N HIS A 74 -3.62 0.31 -11.43
CA HIS A 74 -2.69 0.42 -10.30
C HIS A 74 -2.34 1.90 -10.08
N LEU A 75 -2.85 2.48 -8.99
CA LEU A 75 -2.71 3.91 -8.70
C LEU A 75 -1.43 4.21 -7.93
N ALA A 76 -1.13 3.38 -6.93
CA ALA A 76 0.01 3.57 -6.05
C ALA A 76 0.39 2.28 -5.34
N THR A 77 1.57 2.29 -4.73
CA THR A 77 2.02 1.25 -3.83
C THR A 77 2.53 1.87 -2.56
N THR A 78 2.05 1.34 -1.45
CA THR A 78 2.37 1.75 -0.10
C THR A 78 3.03 0.60 0.66
N GLY A 79 3.66 0.97 1.76
CA GLY A 79 4.20 0.08 2.76
C GLY A 79 4.32 0.82 4.10
N SER A 80 5.01 0.18 5.05
CA SER A 80 5.21 0.73 6.39
C SER A 80 5.69 2.18 6.38
N HIS A 81 5.01 3.04 7.14
CA HIS A 81 5.32 4.45 7.31
C HIS A 81 5.31 5.27 6.00
N THR A 82 4.45 4.89 5.06
CA THR A 82 4.27 5.62 3.80
C THR A 82 2.91 6.28 3.71
N LYS A 83 2.81 7.27 2.83
CA LYS A 83 1.56 7.87 2.39
C LYS A 83 1.63 8.28 0.94
N VAL A 84 0.48 8.39 0.30
CA VAL A 84 0.33 8.87 -1.06
C VAL A 84 -0.83 9.83 -1.17
N ALA A 85 -0.71 10.84 -2.02
CA ALA A 85 -1.81 11.74 -2.36
C ALA A 85 -2.23 11.48 -3.81
N LEU A 86 -3.47 11.05 -3.98
CA LEU A 86 -4.04 10.70 -5.28
C LEU A 86 -5.15 11.68 -5.65
N ASN A 87 -5.17 12.12 -6.90
CA ASN A 87 -6.20 13.01 -7.40
C ASN A 87 -7.25 12.22 -8.19
N PHE A 88 -8.52 12.40 -7.83
CA PHE A 88 -9.66 11.75 -8.46
C PHE A 88 -10.54 12.79 -9.15
N THR A 89 -11.23 12.39 -10.22
CA THR A 89 -12.33 13.19 -10.74
C THR A 89 -13.44 13.28 -9.69
N PRO A 90 -14.26 14.35 -9.68
CA PRO A 90 -15.41 14.40 -8.78
C PRO A 90 -16.41 13.28 -9.08
N GLY A 91 -17.04 12.75 -8.04
CA GLY A 91 -18.03 11.68 -8.11
C GLY A 91 -17.57 10.37 -7.47
N ARG A 92 -18.19 9.27 -7.93
CA ARG A 92 -18.04 7.95 -7.31
C ARG A 92 -16.91 7.14 -7.94
N HIS A 93 -16.08 6.53 -7.10
CA HIS A 93 -15.07 5.55 -7.51
C HIS A 93 -15.09 4.34 -6.57
N LEU A 94 -14.71 3.19 -7.11
CA LEU A 94 -14.48 1.98 -6.33
C LEU A 94 -12.98 1.75 -6.21
N LEU A 95 -12.49 1.71 -4.98
CA LEU A 95 -11.09 1.45 -4.68
C LEU A 95 -10.90 0.06 -4.12
N MET A 96 -9.72 -0.49 -4.35
CA MET A 96 -9.28 -1.77 -3.82
C MET A 96 -7.86 -1.64 -3.25
N ALA A 97 -7.65 -2.12 -2.03
CA ALA A 97 -6.33 -2.39 -1.48
C ALA A 97 -6.06 -3.89 -1.58
N ALA A 98 -4.91 -4.26 -2.16
CA ALA A 98 -4.53 -5.65 -2.33
C ALA A 98 -3.05 -5.87 -2.04
N GLN A 99 -2.77 -6.96 -1.32
CA GLN A 99 -1.43 -7.51 -1.17
C GLN A 99 -1.39 -8.86 -1.89
N ILE A 100 -0.21 -9.24 -2.40
CA ILE A 100 -0.05 -10.49 -3.13
C ILE A 100 -0.36 -11.67 -2.20
N GLY A 101 -1.31 -12.52 -2.59
CA GLY A 101 -1.70 -13.70 -1.84
C GLY A 101 -2.57 -13.45 -0.61
N ILE A 102 -2.96 -12.19 -0.32
CA ILE A 102 -3.80 -11.82 0.81
C ILE A 102 -5.10 -11.21 0.29
N LYS A 103 -6.19 -11.44 1.03
CA LYS A 103 -7.52 -10.93 0.70
C LYS A 103 -7.51 -9.44 0.38
N ALA A 104 -8.15 -9.08 -0.73
CA ALA A 104 -8.35 -7.68 -1.11
C ALA A 104 -9.51 -7.06 -0.33
N HIS A 105 -9.39 -5.77 -0.01
CA HIS A 105 -10.47 -4.97 0.60
C HIS A 105 -10.91 -3.88 -0.35
N PHE A 106 -12.20 -3.56 -0.29
CA PHE A 106 -12.82 -2.55 -1.12
C PHE A 106 -13.30 -1.38 -0.26
N MET A 107 -13.33 -0.20 -0.88
CA MET A 107 -13.93 1.01 -0.34
C MET A 107 -14.54 1.79 -1.49
N GLU A 108 -15.73 2.34 -1.28
CA GLU A 108 -16.30 3.32 -2.19
C GLU A 108 -15.85 4.71 -1.76
N ILE A 109 -15.59 5.58 -2.72
CA ILE A 109 -15.42 7.01 -2.45
C ILE A 109 -16.43 7.78 -3.27
N ASN A 110 -16.98 8.85 -2.71
CA ASN A 110 -17.74 9.87 -3.39
C ASN A 110 -17.16 11.22 -3.00
N VAL A 111 -16.48 11.87 -3.94
CA VAL A 111 -15.60 13.00 -3.64
C VAL A 111 -15.90 14.22 -4.50
N GLU A 112 -15.61 15.41 -3.99
CA GLU A 112 -15.88 16.68 -4.66
C GLU A 112 -14.59 17.39 -5.12
N ALA A 113 -14.71 18.15 -6.20
CA ALA A 113 -13.63 18.99 -6.73
C ALA A 113 -13.15 20.02 -5.67
N GLY A 114 -11.84 20.27 -5.64
CA GLY A 114 -11.22 21.22 -4.72
C GLY A 114 -11.24 20.78 -3.26
N LYS A 115 -11.57 19.52 -2.96
CA LYS A 115 -11.61 19.00 -1.58
C LYS A 115 -10.48 18.02 -1.30
N ARG A 116 -10.10 17.94 -0.01
CA ARG A 116 -9.15 16.96 0.51
C ARG A 116 -9.83 15.96 1.42
N TYR A 117 -9.46 14.70 1.29
CA TYR A 117 -9.92 13.61 2.13
C TYR A 117 -8.74 12.78 2.63
N TYR A 118 -8.97 12.01 3.70
CA TYR A 118 -7.97 11.10 4.26
C TYR A 118 -8.55 9.70 4.43
N VAL A 119 -7.72 8.71 4.14
CA VAL A 119 -8.02 7.29 4.28
C VAL A 119 -6.87 6.64 5.02
N LEU A 120 -7.20 5.88 6.06
CA LEU A 120 -6.25 5.02 6.75
C LEU A 120 -6.21 3.66 6.06
N GLU A 121 -5.02 3.18 5.75
CA GLU A 121 -4.75 1.79 5.39
C GLU A 121 -4.61 0.99 6.68
N ARG A 122 -5.75 0.48 7.18
CA ARG A 122 -5.83 -0.26 8.43
C ARG A 122 -5.43 -1.71 8.21
N PHE A 123 -4.30 -2.11 8.78
CA PHE A 123 -3.93 -3.51 8.83
C PHE A 123 -4.89 -4.33 9.70
N ILE A 124 -5.27 -5.49 9.17
CA ILE A 124 -6.05 -6.50 9.87
C ILE A 124 -5.21 -7.77 9.82
N TYR A 125 -4.76 -8.23 10.99
CA TYR A 125 -3.91 -9.42 11.09
C TYR A 125 -4.52 -10.61 10.34
N GLY A 126 -3.72 -11.21 9.44
CA GLY A 126 -4.13 -12.33 8.57
C GLY A 126 -5.11 -11.98 7.46
N ASN A 127 -5.56 -10.72 7.34
CA ASN A 127 -6.56 -10.28 6.37
C ASN A 127 -6.10 -9.12 5.48
N GLY A 128 -4.90 -8.58 5.68
CA GLY A 128 -4.35 -7.50 4.84
C GLY A 128 -4.84 -6.12 5.26
N PHE A 129 -4.92 -5.19 4.31
CA PHE A 129 -5.19 -3.77 4.60
C PHE A 129 -6.59 -3.37 4.15
N GLN A 130 -7.39 -2.91 5.11
CA GLN A 130 -8.70 -2.33 4.88
C GLN A 130 -8.59 -0.81 4.80
N LEU A 131 -9.18 -0.23 3.76
CA LEU A 131 -9.28 1.22 3.61
C LEU A 131 -10.38 1.75 4.53
N ARG A 132 -10.01 2.66 5.45
CA ARG A 132 -10.93 3.29 6.41
C ARG A 132 -10.96 4.80 6.18
N PRO A 133 -12.10 5.39 5.77
CA PRO A 133 -12.28 6.83 5.74
C PRO A 133 -11.96 7.45 7.11
N ILE A 134 -11.17 8.52 7.12
CA ILE A 134 -10.94 9.33 8.32
C ILE A 134 -11.99 10.45 8.30
N ARG A 135 -12.94 10.37 9.23
CA ARG A 135 -14.14 11.22 9.26
C ARG A 135 -13.88 12.56 9.92
N VAL A 136 -14.53 13.62 9.45
CA VAL A 136 -14.50 14.93 10.13
C VAL A 136 -15.54 15.04 11.24
N ASN A 137 -16.63 14.28 11.14
CA ASN A 137 -17.76 14.28 12.07
C ASN A 137 -18.10 12.86 12.55
N GLY A 138 -18.88 12.78 13.63
CA GLY A 138 -19.38 11.52 14.19
C GLY A 138 -18.45 10.87 15.21
N SER A 139 -18.72 9.61 15.54
CA SER A 139 -18.05 8.86 16.62
C SER A 139 -17.12 7.75 16.10
N SER A 140 -16.65 7.85 14.86
CA SER A 140 -15.69 6.89 14.29
C SER A 140 -14.33 7.03 14.98
N ASP A 141 -13.71 5.90 15.36
CA ASP A 141 -12.32 5.87 15.85
C ASP A 141 -11.34 6.44 14.80
N TYR A 142 -11.68 6.31 13.52
CA TYR A 142 -10.98 6.94 12.40
C TYR A 142 -11.58 8.32 12.16
N SER A 143 -11.06 9.31 12.87
CA SER A 143 -11.50 10.70 12.74
C SER A 143 -10.33 11.67 12.80
N VAL A 144 -10.46 12.81 12.12
CA VAL A 144 -9.50 13.92 12.23
C VAL A 144 -9.42 14.51 13.65
N ASN A 145 -10.46 14.29 14.46
CA ASN A 145 -10.50 14.70 15.87
C ASN A 145 -9.88 13.66 16.81
N SER A 146 -9.48 12.49 16.30
CA SER A 146 -8.75 11.49 17.08
C SER A 146 -7.36 12.01 17.42
N THR A 147 -6.89 11.68 18.62
CA THR A 147 -5.51 11.91 19.05
C THR A 147 -4.48 11.20 18.18
N ASP A 148 -4.91 10.15 17.48
CA ASP A 148 -4.03 9.33 16.65
C ASP A 148 -3.79 9.94 15.26
N PHE A 149 -4.72 10.76 14.75
CA PHE A 149 -4.62 11.30 13.39
C PHE A 149 -3.37 12.15 13.15
N PRO A 150 -3.00 13.10 14.04
CA PRO A 150 -1.73 13.81 13.91
C PRO A 150 -0.53 12.86 13.89
N SER A 151 -0.56 11.79 14.69
CA SER A 151 0.49 10.77 14.73
C SER A 151 0.59 10.04 13.39
N TRP A 152 -0.51 9.49 12.87
CA TRP A 152 -0.53 8.79 11.58
C TRP A 152 0.02 9.65 10.44
N ASN A 153 -0.33 10.94 10.40
CA ASN A 153 0.21 11.85 9.40
C ASN A 153 1.71 12.14 9.63
N SER A 154 2.16 12.33 10.87
CA SER A 154 3.56 12.69 11.16
C SER A 154 4.55 11.55 10.91
N VAL A 155 4.15 10.30 11.17
CA VAL A 155 5.03 9.12 11.04
C VAL A 155 5.12 8.60 9.61
N THR A 156 4.28 9.09 8.70
CA THR A 156 4.24 8.64 7.31
C THR A 156 4.97 9.61 6.37
N ARG A 157 5.63 9.09 5.34
CA ARG A 157 6.35 9.85 4.32
C ARG A 157 5.71 9.68 2.94
N PHE A 158 5.64 10.76 2.17
CA PHE A 158 5.16 10.68 0.80
C PHE A 158 6.09 9.84 -0.04
N VAL A 159 5.51 8.90 -0.78
CA VAL A 159 6.24 8.00 -1.68
C VAL A 159 5.67 8.05 -3.10
N ALA A 160 6.48 7.62 -4.06
CA ALA A 160 6.03 7.29 -5.41
C ALA A 160 6.31 5.81 -5.71
N MET A 161 5.36 5.19 -6.40
CA MET A 161 5.49 3.84 -6.94
C MET A 161 6.63 3.77 -7.98
N THR A 162 7.38 2.66 -7.97
CA THR A 162 8.45 2.40 -8.96
C THR A 162 8.00 1.41 -10.04
N PRO A 163 8.73 1.28 -11.15
CA PRO A 163 8.49 0.22 -12.13
C PRO A 163 8.52 -1.19 -11.53
N ALA A 164 9.35 -1.43 -10.50
CA ALA A 164 9.42 -2.72 -9.83
C ALA A 164 8.10 -3.11 -9.14
N SER A 165 7.33 -2.12 -8.67
CA SER A 165 5.99 -2.40 -8.16
C SER A 165 5.01 -2.80 -9.26
N VAL A 166 5.05 -2.11 -10.40
CA VAL A 166 4.20 -2.49 -11.55
C VAL A 166 4.52 -3.93 -11.97
N GLU A 167 5.81 -4.25 -12.06
CA GLU A 167 6.28 -5.59 -12.42
C GLU A 167 5.81 -6.66 -11.42
N ILE A 168 5.93 -6.43 -10.11
CA ILE A 168 5.56 -7.45 -9.13
C ILE A 168 4.06 -7.75 -9.11
N PHE A 169 3.21 -6.72 -9.28
CA PHE A 169 1.76 -6.90 -9.34
C PHE A 169 1.31 -7.50 -10.67
N GLU A 170 2.00 -7.22 -11.78
CA GLU A 170 1.75 -7.89 -13.06
C GLU A 170 2.16 -9.37 -13.02
N LYS A 171 3.33 -9.66 -12.45
CA LYS A 171 3.82 -11.04 -12.25
C LYS A 171 2.84 -11.87 -11.41
N HIS A 172 2.17 -11.27 -10.44
CA HIS A 172 1.22 -11.93 -9.55
C HIS A 172 -0.25 -11.60 -9.87
N LYS A 173 -0.55 -11.15 -11.10
CA LYS A 173 -1.90 -10.70 -11.47
C LYS A 173 -3.00 -11.73 -11.22
N GLU A 174 -2.71 -13.02 -11.37
CA GLU A 174 -3.67 -14.09 -11.11
C GLU A 174 -3.99 -14.20 -9.62
N SER A 175 -2.98 -14.09 -8.75
CA SER A 175 -3.16 -14.04 -7.31
C SER A 175 -4.02 -12.84 -6.92
N VAL A 176 -3.72 -11.66 -7.46
CA VAL A 176 -4.48 -10.43 -7.21
C VAL A 176 -5.92 -10.55 -7.73
N SER A 177 -6.14 -11.17 -8.90
CA SER A 177 -7.48 -11.39 -9.44
C SER A 177 -8.29 -12.37 -8.60
N LYS A 178 -7.65 -13.42 -8.08
CA LYS A 178 -8.29 -14.35 -7.13
C LYS A 178 -8.71 -13.62 -5.86
N THR A 179 -7.80 -12.87 -5.24
CA THR A 179 -8.10 -12.15 -3.99
C THR A 179 -9.10 -11.01 -4.19
N GLN A 180 -9.13 -10.39 -5.39
CA GLN A 180 -10.15 -9.43 -5.80
C GLN A 180 -11.54 -10.09 -5.83
N ALA A 181 -11.68 -11.25 -6.47
CA ALA A 181 -12.96 -11.96 -6.54
C ALA A 181 -13.46 -12.38 -5.14
N GLU A 182 -12.57 -12.89 -4.28
CA GLU A 182 -12.87 -13.25 -2.90
C GLU A 182 -13.28 -12.02 -2.07
N GLY A 183 -12.53 -10.93 -2.18
CA GLY A 183 -12.84 -9.66 -1.52
C GLY A 183 -14.16 -9.06 -1.99
N TRP A 184 -14.47 -9.18 -3.29
CA TRP A 184 -15.69 -8.66 -3.89
C TRP A 184 -16.93 -9.42 -3.40
N ARG A 185 -16.83 -10.75 -3.27
CA ARG A 185 -17.90 -11.56 -2.64
C ARG A 185 -18.18 -11.05 -1.22
N VAL A 186 -17.14 -10.84 -0.42
CA VAL A 186 -17.28 -10.33 0.95
C VAL A 186 -17.85 -8.91 0.96
N TRP A 187 -17.45 -8.06 0.02
CA TRP A 187 -18.01 -6.71 -0.12
C TRP A 187 -19.52 -6.75 -0.37
N ASN A 188 -19.99 -7.63 -1.25
CA ASN A 188 -21.41 -7.77 -1.57
C ASN A 188 -22.24 -8.31 -0.40
N GLU A 189 -21.62 -9.12 0.47
CA GLU A 189 -22.23 -9.64 1.69
C GLU A 189 -22.34 -8.60 2.83
N LYS A 190 -21.68 -7.43 2.71
CA LYS A 190 -21.73 -6.39 3.75
C LYS A 190 -23.13 -5.81 3.89
N SER A 191 -23.54 -5.59 5.14
CA SER A 191 -24.73 -4.81 5.44
C SER A 191 -24.58 -3.36 4.98
N PRO A 192 -25.68 -2.60 4.83
CA PRO A 192 -25.61 -1.18 4.54
C PRO A 192 -24.73 -0.39 5.53
N GLN A 193 -24.79 -0.73 6.82
CA GLN A 193 -23.98 -0.09 7.86
C GLN A 193 -22.49 -0.40 7.69
N GLN A 194 -22.15 -1.66 7.42
CA GLN A 194 -20.76 -2.07 7.15
C GLN A 194 -20.21 -1.44 5.88
N ARG A 195 -21.04 -1.24 4.84
CA ARG A 195 -20.66 -0.50 3.64
C ARG A 195 -20.46 0.97 3.96
N ALA A 196 -21.38 1.59 4.70
CA ALA A 196 -21.27 3.00 5.08
C ALA A 196 -19.95 3.30 5.82
N GLU A 197 -19.49 2.40 6.70
CA GLU A 197 -18.18 2.52 7.34
C GLU A 197 -17.00 2.53 6.35
N LEU A 198 -17.16 1.87 5.20
CA LEU A 198 -16.20 1.73 4.11
C LEU A 198 -16.59 2.56 2.88
N THR A 199 -17.31 3.65 3.11
CA THR A 199 -17.61 4.65 2.09
C THR A 199 -17.10 6.01 2.56
N LEU A 200 -16.17 6.59 1.81
CA LEU A 200 -15.73 7.98 1.99
C LEU A 200 -16.75 8.89 1.31
N ASN A 201 -17.33 9.83 2.04
CA ASN A 201 -18.39 10.70 1.54
C ASN A 201 -17.92 12.15 1.36
N PRO A 202 -18.68 13.00 0.62
CA PRO A 202 -18.35 14.40 0.46
C PRO A 202 -18.17 15.17 1.76
N GLU A 203 -18.99 14.87 2.78
CA GLU A 203 -18.93 15.49 4.10
C GLU A 203 -17.66 15.15 4.89
N ASP A 204 -16.87 14.15 4.48
CA ASP A 204 -15.59 13.80 5.11
C ASP A 204 -14.43 14.70 4.64
N ALA A 205 -14.71 15.71 3.81
CA ALA A 205 -13.71 16.64 3.34
C ALA A 205 -13.13 17.47 4.50
N VAL A 206 -11.80 17.51 4.60
CA VAL A 206 -11.08 18.35 5.56
C VAL A 206 -10.93 19.76 4.98
N ALA A 207 -11.23 20.78 5.78
CA ALA A 207 -10.95 22.17 5.43
C ALA A 207 -9.44 22.39 5.26
N HIS A 208 -9.04 23.08 4.20
CA HIS A 208 -7.64 23.37 3.87
C HIS A 208 -7.38 24.87 3.83
#